data_AF-A0A7X7XJY1-F1
#
_entry.id   AF-A0A7X7XJY1-F1
#
_cell.length_a   1.000
_cell.length_b   1.000
_cell.length_c   1.000
_cell.angle_alpha   90.00
_cell.angle_beta   90.00
_cell.angle_gamma   90.00
#
_symmetry.space_group_name_H-M   'P 1'
#
loop_
_entity.id
_entity.type
_entity.pdbx_description
1 polymer ?
#
loop_
_entity_poly.entity_id
_entity_poly.type
_entity_poly.pdbx_seq_one_letter_code
_entity_poly.pdbx_strand_id
1 'polypeptide(L)'
;MDLISSLLPLVAIFAVFWFLLIRPQQRRLREQTERINSLEVGTRVMTTSGIYGTVRHLGRTQAVVEIAPGVEMTIAKAAISQLVRAEDEEFEYEDADDAASGPDRPAGAPFETGEGPVSAEGPEDFRAYPRPGDDK
;
A
#
# COMPACT_ATOMS: atom_id res chain seq x y z
N MET A 1 -5.23 32.12 50.68
CA MET A 1 -4.19 31.65 49.72
C MET A 1 -4.36 30.15 49.42
N ASP A 2 -5.50 29.57 49.79
CA ASP A 2 -5.69 28.12 49.93
C ASP A 2 -6.32 27.49 48.68
N LEU A 3 -6.97 28.29 47.84
CA LEU A 3 -7.52 27.84 46.55
C LEU A 3 -6.40 27.38 45.60
N ILE A 4 -5.26 28.08 45.60
CA ILE A 4 -4.10 27.72 44.77
C ILE A 4 -3.49 26.40 45.24
N SER A 5 -3.37 26.20 46.56
CA SER A 5 -2.82 24.98 47.16
C SER A 5 -3.70 23.74 46.91
N SER A 6 -5.02 23.90 46.89
CA SER A 6 -5.96 22.79 46.61
C SER A 6 -6.08 22.45 45.12
N LEU A 7 -5.86 23.42 44.23
CA LEU A 7 -5.87 23.19 42.77
C LEU A 7 -4.53 22.64 42.26
N LEU A 8 -3.43 22.82 43.00
CA LEU A 8 -2.09 22.37 42.62
C LEU A 8 -1.99 20.85 42.33
N PRO A 9 -2.51 19.93 43.18
CA PRO A 9 -2.48 18.50 42.87
C PRO A 9 -3.36 18.12 41.66
N LEU A 10 -4.50 18.80 41.47
CA LEU A 10 -5.39 18.55 40.33
C LEU A 10 -4.73 18.98 39.01
N VAL A 11 -4.12 20.17 38.98
CA VAL A 11 -3.39 20.68 37.81
C VAL A 11 -2.16 19.82 37.52
N ALA A 12 -1.44 19.33 38.54
CA ALA A 12 -0.30 18.44 38.36
C ALA A 12 -0.69 17.12 37.68
N ILE A 13 -1.80 16.50 38.07
CA ILE A 13 -2.32 15.28 37.44
C ILE A 13 -2.71 15.55 35.98
N PHE A 14 -3.46 16.62 35.72
CA PHE A 14 -3.80 17.01 34.34
C PHE A 14 -2.56 17.28 33.49
N ALA A 15 -1.54 17.94 34.04
CA ALA A 15 -0.29 18.21 33.32
C ALA A 15 0.45 16.92 32.95
N VAL A 16 0.50 15.93 33.85
CA VAL A 16 1.12 14.62 33.59
C VAL A 16 0.33 13.86 32.52
N PHE A 17 -0.99 13.75 32.63
CA PHE A 17 -1.81 13.08 31.62
C PHE A 17 -1.77 13.78 30.26
N TRP A 18 -1.78 15.11 30.24
CA TRP A 18 -1.65 15.91 29.02
C TRP A 18 -0.28 15.68 28.36
N PHE A 19 0.80 15.69 29.14
CA PHE A 19 2.15 15.44 28.63
C PHE A 19 2.31 14.01 28.07
N LEU A 20 1.73 13.02 28.76
CA LEU A 20 1.79 11.62 28.33
C LEU A 20 0.95 11.32 27.09
N LEU A 21 -0.17 12.03 26.84
CA LEU A 21 -1.00 11.84 25.65
C LEU A 21 -0.50 12.62 24.42
N ILE A 22 -0.01 13.85 24.60
CA ILE A 22 0.34 14.72 23.48
C ILE A 22 1.71 14.39 22.86
N ARG A 23 2.65 13.90 23.68
CA ARG A 23 3.99 13.50 23.25
C ARG A 23 4.01 12.26 22.32
N PRO A 24 3.29 11.15 22.59
CA PRO A 24 3.29 9.99 21.70
C PRO A 24 2.60 10.26 20.37
N GLN A 25 1.61 11.15 20.33
CA GLN A 25 0.89 11.46 19.10
C GLN A 25 1.77 12.20 18.09
N GLN A 26 2.58 13.16 18.56
CA GLN A 26 3.49 13.91 17.67
C GLN A 26 4.58 13.04 17.05
N ARG A 27 5.00 11.96 17.71
CA ARG A 27 6.03 11.04 17.17
C ARG A 27 5.53 10.30 15.94
N ARG A 28 4.30 9.77 15.98
CA ARG A 28 3.71 9.03 14.86
C ARG A 28 3.54 9.88 13.59
N LEU A 29 3.14 11.15 13.73
CA LEU A 29 3.02 12.04 12.57
C LEU A 29 4.38 12.42 11.98
N ARG A 30 5.39 12.63 12.83
CA ARG A 30 6.75 12.94 12.39
C ARG A 30 7.38 11.78 11.64
N GLU A 31 7.24 10.57 12.18
CA GLU A 31 7.74 9.34 11.55
C GLU A 31 7.09 9.07 10.20
N GLN A 32 5.77 9.30 10.05
CA GLN A 32 5.11 9.20 8.73
C GLN A 32 5.64 10.23 7.74
N THR A 33 5.84 11.47 8.18
CA THR A 33 6.31 12.55 7.30
C THR A 33 7.75 12.31 6.83
N GLU A 34 8.64 11.85 7.73
CA GLU A 34 10.03 11.53 7.39
C GLU A 34 10.12 10.38 6.37
N ARG A 35 9.29 9.33 6.51
CA ARG A 35 9.26 8.20 5.56
C ARG A 35 8.78 8.60 4.17
N ILE A 36 7.81 9.50 4.07
CA ILE A 36 7.29 9.99 2.78
C ILE A 36 8.33 10.88 2.06
N ASN A 37 9.24 11.51 2.80
CA ASN A 37 10.29 12.36 2.22
C ASN A 37 11.48 11.56 1.68
N SER A 38 11.69 10.31 2.13
CA SER A 38 12.73 9.42 1.61
C SER A 38 12.30 8.63 0.38
N LEU A 39 11.15 8.95 -0.23
CA LEU A 39 10.66 8.27 -1.42
C LEU A 39 11.41 8.75 -2.65
N GLU A 40 11.94 7.79 -3.41
CA GLU A 40 12.60 8.02 -4.70
C GLU A 40 11.89 7.21 -5.80
N VAL A 41 12.10 7.60 -7.06
CA VAL A 41 11.62 6.83 -8.21
C VAL A 41 12.42 5.53 -8.29
N GLY A 42 11.75 4.41 -8.58
CA GLY A 42 12.33 3.07 -8.58
C GLY A 42 12.31 2.38 -7.21
N THR A 43 11.80 3.04 -6.16
CA THR A 43 11.68 2.43 -4.84
C THR A 43 10.46 1.50 -4.78
N ARG A 44 10.66 0.30 -4.23
CA ARG A 44 9.58 -0.63 -3.86
C ARG A 44 8.88 -0.17 -2.59
N VAL A 45 7.55 -0.13 -2.61
CA VAL A 45 6.74 0.39 -1.50
C VAL A 45 5.54 -0.49 -1.21
N MET A 46 5.10 -0.47 0.06
CA MET A 46 3.83 -1.03 0.49
C MET A 46 2.86 0.10 0.84
N THR A 47 1.66 0.04 0.29
CA THR A 47 0.58 0.99 0.63
C THR A 47 -0.13 0.59 1.93
N THR A 48 -0.91 1.51 2.50
CA THR A 48 -1.69 1.26 3.73
C THR A 48 -2.72 0.13 3.56
N SER A 49 -3.14 -0.19 2.34
CA SER A 49 -4.05 -1.31 2.04
C SER A 49 -3.32 -2.64 1.84
N GLY A 50 -1.99 -2.68 1.99
CA GLY A 50 -1.18 -3.88 1.81
C GLY A 50 -0.83 -4.21 0.36
N ILE A 51 -0.92 -3.23 -0.56
CA ILE A 51 -0.53 -3.42 -1.97
C ILE A 51 0.95 -3.09 -2.10
N TYR A 52 1.69 -3.98 -2.76
CA TYR A 52 3.09 -3.80 -3.12
C TYR A 52 3.22 -3.28 -4.54
N GLY A 53 4.20 -2.42 -4.77
CA GLY A 53 4.50 -1.92 -6.10
C GLY A 53 5.72 -1.02 -6.13
N THR A 54 6.15 -0.64 -7.33
CA THR A 54 7.35 0.15 -7.58
C THR A 54 6.97 1.56 -8.03
N VAL A 55 7.57 2.59 -7.42
CA VAL A 55 7.26 3.99 -7.72
C VAL A 55 7.83 4.36 -9.10
N ARG A 56 6.96 4.61 -10.08
CA ARG A 56 7.36 5.08 -11.42
C ARG A 56 7.47 6.59 -11.52
N HIS A 57 6.61 7.33 -10.82
CA HIS A 57 6.64 8.79 -10.81
C HIS A 57 6.27 9.35 -9.45
N LEU A 58 7.00 10.37 -9.00
CA LEU A 58 6.75 11.03 -7.72
C LEU A 58 6.35 12.49 -7.93
N GLY A 59 5.10 12.81 -7.63
CA GLY A 59 4.60 14.19 -7.61
C GLY A 59 4.66 14.81 -6.21
N ARG A 60 4.06 16.01 -6.08
CA ARG A 60 4.04 16.75 -4.80
C ARG A 60 3.12 16.10 -3.75
N THR A 61 1.94 15.65 -4.18
CA THR A 61 0.89 15.08 -3.30
C THR A 61 0.50 13.65 -3.68
N GLN A 62 0.82 13.23 -4.90
CA GLN A 62 0.46 11.94 -5.47
C GLN A 62 1.70 11.26 -6.07
N ALA A 63 1.64 9.95 -6.22
CA ALA A 63 2.66 9.11 -6.84
C ALA A 63 2.00 8.15 -7.83
N VAL A 64 2.70 7.82 -8.90
CA VAL A 64 2.34 6.73 -9.80
C VAL A 64 3.14 5.52 -9.40
N VAL A 65 2.44 4.42 -9.11
CA VAL A 65 3.02 3.15 -8.68
C VAL A 65 2.61 2.07 -9.66
N GLU A 66 3.58 1.30 -10.12
CA GLU A 66 3.35 0.09 -10.92
C GLU A 66 3.19 -1.11 -9.98
N ILE A 67 2.11 -1.86 -10.15
CA ILE A 67 1.79 -3.03 -9.31
C ILE A 67 1.99 -4.37 -10.04
N ALA A 68 2.04 -4.31 -11.37
CA ALA A 68 2.29 -5.43 -12.27
C ALA A 68 2.80 -4.86 -13.60
N PRO A 69 3.45 -5.66 -14.45
CA PRO A 69 4.00 -5.18 -15.72
C PRO A 69 2.97 -4.42 -16.57
N GLY A 70 3.20 -3.12 -16.77
CA GLY A 70 2.31 -2.23 -17.53
C GLY A 70 1.04 -1.79 -16.81
N VAL A 71 0.86 -2.14 -15.52
CA VAL A 71 -0.28 -1.73 -14.70
C VAL A 71 0.15 -0.66 -13.71
N GLU A 72 -0.06 0.60 -14.11
CA GLU A 72 0.19 1.77 -13.27
C GLU A 72 -1.08 2.28 -12.61
N MET A 73 -0.98 2.71 -11.35
CA MET A 73 -2.04 3.44 -10.67
C MET A 73 -1.52 4.69 -9.98
N THR A 74 -2.37 5.71 -9.90
CA THR A 74 -2.08 6.91 -9.12
C THR A 74 -2.62 6.77 -7.71
N ILE A 75 -1.74 6.95 -6.72
CA ILE A 75 -2.10 6.96 -5.29
C ILE A 75 -1.71 8.28 -4.64
N ALA A 76 -2.35 8.62 -3.52
CA ALA A 76 -1.87 9.71 -2.68
C ALA A 76 -0.54 9.31 -2.04
N LYS A 77 0.42 10.24 -1.93
CA LYS A 77 1.69 9.98 -1.20
C LYS A 77 1.44 9.57 0.26
N ALA A 78 0.37 10.09 0.85
CA ALA A 78 -0.06 9.72 2.21
C ALA A 78 -0.56 8.27 2.33
N ALA A 79 -0.84 7.59 1.22
CA ALA A 79 -1.25 6.18 1.20
C ALA A 79 -0.04 5.22 1.20
N ILE A 80 1.19 5.73 1.11
CA ILE A 80 2.41 4.93 1.18
C ILE A 80 2.75 4.70 2.65
N SER A 81 2.79 3.44 3.07
CA SER A 81 2.98 3.05 4.47
C SER A 81 4.45 2.88 4.83
N GLN A 82 5.18 2.15 3.97
CA GLN A 82 6.59 1.84 4.19
C GLN A 82 7.31 1.57 2.87
N LEU A 83 8.62 1.82 2.89
CA LEU A 83 9.54 1.36 1.86
C LEU A 83 9.81 -0.12 2.13
N VAL A 84 9.88 -0.90 1.06
CA VAL A 84 10.09 -2.34 1.13
C VAL A 84 11.50 -2.62 0.62
N ARG A 85 12.25 -3.41 1.38
CA ARG A 85 13.58 -3.88 0.98
C ARG A 85 13.46 -5.28 0.41
N ALA A 86 14.36 -5.63 -0.51
CA ALA A 86 14.38 -6.94 -1.14
C ALA A 86 14.50 -8.10 -0.13
N GLU A 87 15.11 -7.87 1.03
CA GLU A 87 15.23 -8.87 2.11
C GLU A 87 13.93 -9.11 2.90
N ASP A 88 12.96 -8.19 2.82
CA ASP A 88 11.70 -8.22 3.58
C ASP A 88 10.51 -8.74 2.75
N GLU A 89 10.68 -8.97 1.43
CA GLU A 89 9.64 -9.51 0.55
C GLU A 89 9.61 -11.05 0.54
N GLU A 90 8.46 -11.63 0.87
CA GLU A 90 8.23 -13.09 0.80
C GLU A 90 8.09 -13.58 -0.66
N PHE A 91 7.60 -12.73 -1.55
CA PHE A 91 7.44 -13.02 -2.98
C PHE A 91 8.31 -12.04 -3.78
N GLU A 92 9.33 -12.56 -4.46
CA GLU A 92 10.12 -11.77 -5.40
C GLU A 92 9.28 -11.48 -6.64
N TYR A 93 8.94 -10.20 -6.83
CA TYR A 93 8.32 -9.75 -8.06
C TYR A 93 9.45 -9.40 -9.03
N GLU A 94 9.57 -10.15 -10.13
CA GLU A 94 10.44 -9.75 -11.24
C GLU A 94 9.92 -8.42 -11.80
N ASP A 95 10.48 -7.29 -11.33
CA ASP A 95 10.23 -5.99 -11.92
C ASP A 95 10.72 -6.04 -13.38
N ALA A 96 9.92 -5.53 -14.31
CA ALA A 96 10.20 -5.63 -15.75
C ALA A 96 11.55 -5.02 -16.17
N ASP A 97 12.16 -4.21 -15.31
CA ASP A 97 13.44 -3.54 -15.53
C ASP A 97 14.65 -4.46 -15.21
N ASP A 98 14.49 -5.48 -14.35
CA ASP A 98 15.53 -6.47 -14.01
C ASP A 98 15.55 -7.70 -14.93
N ALA A 99 14.53 -7.84 -15.79
CA ALA A 99 14.49 -8.86 -16.85
C ALA A 99 15.65 -8.76 -17.86
N ALA A 100 16.47 -7.70 -17.80
CA ALA A 100 17.65 -7.51 -18.64
C ALA A 100 18.93 -8.19 -18.11
N SER A 101 18.95 -8.79 -16.91
CA SER A 101 20.16 -9.42 -16.34
C SER A 101 20.02 -10.91 -15.95
N GLY A 102 18.92 -11.57 -16.31
CA GLY A 102 18.82 -13.04 -16.22
C GLY A 102 19.53 -13.74 -17.40
N PRO A 103 20.17 -14.91 -17.20
CA PRO A 103 20.91 -15.60 -18.26
C PRO A 103 19.94 -16.14 -19.32
N ASP A 104 20.24 -15.86 -20.58
CA ASP A 104 19.76 -16.59 -21.77
C ASP A 104 18.32 -17.11 -21.70
N ARG A 105 17.33 -16.21 -21.72
CA ARG A 105 16.05 -16.57 -22.37
C ARG A 105 16.22 -16.30 -23.87
N PRO A 106 16.18 -17.31 -24.75
CA PRO A 106 16.33 -17.07 -26.18
C PRO A 106 15.24 -16.12 -26.66
N ALA A 107 15.66 -14.99 -27.24
CA ALA A 107 14.78 -14.03 -27.88
C ALA A 107 14.04 -14.75 -29.04
N GLY A 108 12.79 -15.14 -28.81
CA GLY A 108 11.98 -15.78 -29.83
C GLY A 108 11.09 -16.94 -29.38
N ALA A 109 10.93 -17.22 -28.08
CA ALA A 109 9.84 -18.10 -27.66
C ALA A 109 8.50 -17.42 -28.02
N PRO A 110 7.68 -17.99 -28.91
CA PRO A 110 6.36 -17.44 -29.18
C PRO A 110 5.61 -17.35 -27.85
N PHE A 111 4.96 -16.23 -27.61
CA PHE A 111 3.92 -16.17 -26.59
C PHE A 111 2.90 -17.24 -27.01
N GLU A 112 2.91 -18.40 -26.35
CA GLU A 112 1.85 -19.38 -26.52
C GLU A 112 0.59 -18.72 -25.95
N THR A 113 -0.12 -17.99 -26.81
CA THR A 113 -1.55 -17.79 -26.67
C THR A 113 -2.08 -19.19 -26.46
N GLY A 114 -2.52 -19.50 -25.25
CA GLY A 114 -3.11 -20.78 -24.92
C GLY A 114 -4.39 -20.98 -25.74
N GLU A 115 -4.24 -21.34 -27.00
CA GLU A 115 -5.26 -21.91 -27.87
C GLU A 115 -5.36 -23.40 -27.55
N GLY A 116 -5.51 -23.73 -26.26
CA GLY A 116 -6.27 -24.92 -25.93
C GLY A 116 -7.70 -24.70 -26.42
N PRO A 117 -8.41 -25.72 -26.92
CA PRO A 117 -9.83 -25.55 -27.22
C PRO A 117 -10.48 -25.01 -25.96
N VAL A 118 -11.01 -23.79 -26.03
CA VAL A 118 -11.92 -23.26 -25.01
C VAL A 118 -13.16 -24.12 -25.15
N SER A 119 -13.13 -25.29 -24.51
CA SER A 119 -14.28 -26.17 -24.42
C SER A 119 -15.41 -25.33 -23.87
N ALA A 120 -16.43 -25.13 -24.70
CA ALA A 120 -17.62 -24.36 -24.41
C ALA A 120 -18.53 -25.12 -23.41
N GLU A 121 -17.96 -25.55 -22.28
CA GLU A 121 -18.69 -25.99 -21.10
C GLU A 121 -18.46 -24.91 -20.05
N GLY A 122 -19.32 -23.88 -20.09
CA GLY A 122 -19.41 -22.93 -18.99
C GLY A 122 -19.71 -23.69 -17.70
N PRO A 123 -19.19 -23.25 -16.54
CA PRO A 123 -19.64 -23.81 -15.28
C PRO A 123 -21.16 -23.66 -15.18
N GLU A 124 -21.82 -24.73 -14.74
CA GLU A 124 -23.27 -24.92 -14.57
C GLU A 124 -24.08 -23.64 -14.29
N ASP A 125 -25.32 -23.64 -14.76
CA ASP A 125 -26.12 -22.46 -14.98
C ASP A 125 -26.29 -21.57 -13.74
N PHE A 126 -25.90 -20.31 -13.92
CA PHE A 126 -26.13 -19.16 -13.03
C PHE A 126 -27.64 -18.80 -12.93
N ARG A 127 -28.50 -19.82 -12.81
CA ARG A 127 -29.96 -19.71 -12.94
C ARG A 127 -30.71 -19.61 -11.61
N ALA A 128 -30.01 -19.56 -10.49
CA ALA A 128 -30.67 -19.57 -9.18
C ALA A 128 -30.49 -18.29 -8.35
N TYR A 129 -30.30 -17.13 -8.99
CA TYR A 129 -30.53 -15.85 -8.28
C TYR A 129 -31.97 -15.39 -8.50
N PRO A 130 -32.80 -15.34 -7.44
CA PRO A 130 -34.10 -14.69 -7.54
C PRO A 130 -33.89 -13.23 -7.94
N ARG A 131 -34.66 -12.76 -8.94
CA ARG A 131 -34.55 -11.37 -9.36
C ARG A 131 -35.26 -10.52 -8.30
N PRO A 132 -34.66 -9.40 -7.85
CA PRO A 132 -35.36 -8.46 -6.99
C PRO A 132 -36.65 -8.00 -7.67
N GLY A 133 -37.81 -8.39 -7.14
CA GLY A 133 -39.14 -8.05 -7.69
C GLY A 133 -40.07 -9.24 -8.01
N ASP A 134 -39.66 -10.48 -7.76
CA ASP A 134 -40.51 -11.67 -7.97
C ASP A 134 -41.57 -11.88 -6.86
N ASP A 135 -41.63 -11.00 -5.86
CA ASP A 135 -42.62 -11.04 -4.77
C ASP A 135 -43.76 -10.04 -5.05
N LYS A 136 -44.85 -10.51 -5.66
CA LYS A 136 -46.18 -9.88 -5.56
C LYS A 136 -47.23 -10.91 -5.19
#